data_AF-A0A7J2HPK7-F1
#
_entry.id   AF-A0A7J2HPK7-F1
#
_cell.length_a   1.000
_cell.length_b   1.000
_cell.length_c   1.000
_cell.angle_alpha   90.00
_cell.angle_beta   90.00
_cell.angle_gamma   90.00
#
_symmetry.space_group_name_H-M   'P 1'
#
loop_
_entity.id
_entity.type
_entity.pdbx_description
1 polymer ?
#
loop_
_entity_poly.entity_id
_entity_poly.type
_entity_poly.pdbx_seq_one_letter_code
_entity_poly.pdbx_strand_id
1 'polypeptide(L)'
;MKPLILILLGLVVLGAVASILLIYTVFSPPEKWSLTVSPQEIVIKGPVGSVVTREVKVECISGRGVVASLTVSNLTNATVSPQYLTLNKGDYANATLTVKISKLGKEEGELTVAYGNEEEKVKIKVIGLPLGTLNETQRQDNQGQQGGSGGTGTKAWLNITIYADVVFSGETSGTLQNIASYTSSFTTHYIYSFRLCLTKKSSTKIGDVYSGILELIEVSKAYTRKFYYQVSQQKSTVAEVNITIEGYINRMPEGQSLGTTVEITIDAQGHIIDINVGYGEWYLGELTGTRITTIKSGDKVTTSTTKVTKGFWLSTAPLEALIKALKPKIDDTVMGTTETSTVEYPEMLGQFYGCEPSEPITIDVEGTIVVLKT
;
A
#
# COMPACT_ATOMS: atom_id res chain seq x y z
N MET A 1 5.11 -67.62 49.98
CA MET A 1 4.05 -66.58 49.93
C MET A 1 4.55 -65.14 50.09
N LYS A 2 5.76 -64.85 50.60
CA LYS A 2 6.28 -63.47 50.71
C LYS A 2 6.88 -62.84 49.42
N PRO A 3 7.50 -63.57 48.46
CA PRO A 3 8.11 -62.91 47.29
C PRO A 3 7.09 -62.56 46.20
N LEU A 4 5.97 -63.28 46.11
CA LEU A 4 4.95 -63.07 45.06
C LEU A 4 4.14 -61.77 45.28
N ILE A 5 3.88 -61.42 46.55
CA ILE A 5 3.13 -60.21 46.93
C ILE A 5 3.96 -58.95 46.66
N LEU A 6 5.29 -58.99 46.87
CA LEU A 6 6.21 -57.88 46.57
C LEU A 6 6.34 -57.62 45.06
N ILE A 7 6.32 -58.68 44.24
CA ILE A 7 6.35 -58.55 42.77
C ILE A 7 5.05 -57.94 42.24
N LEU A 8 3.90 -58.36 42.78
CA LEU A 8 2.59 -57.80 42.43
C LEU A 8 2.44 -56.33 42.87
N LEU A 9 2.94 -55.95 44.05
CA LEU A 9 2.97 -54.55 44.49
C LEU A 9 3.93 -53.68 43.66
N GLY A 10 5.10 -54.21 43.26
CA GLY A 10 6.02 -53.51 42.37
C GLY A 10 5.44 -53.23 40.98
N LEU A 11 4.68 -54.18 40.42
CA LEU A 11 4.01 -54.05 39.12
C LEU A 11 2.88 -53.00 39.13
N VAL A 12 2.13 -52.88 40.24
CA VAL A 12 1.07 -51.87 40.36
C VAL A 12 1.64 -50.46 40.49
N VAL A 13 2.77 -50.28 41.19
CA VAL A 13 3.45 -48.98 41.32
C VAL A 13 4.09 -48.55 39.99
N LEU A 14 4.72 -49.47 39.25
CA LEU A 14 5.27 -49.19 37.92
C LEU A 14 4.18 -48.86 36.88
N GLY A 15 3.04 -49.56 36.94
CA GLY A 15 1.87 -49.26 36.12
C GLY A 15 1.30 -47.86 36.41
N ALA A 16 1.18 -47.48 37.68
CA ALA A 16 0.67 -46.16 38.07
C ALA A 16 1.58 -45.01 37.62
N VAL A 17 2.91 -45.15 37.78
CA VAL A 17 3.87 -44.11 37.35
C VAL A 17 3.91 -43.99 35.82
N ALA A 18 3.89 -45.11 35.09
CA ALA A 18 3.83 -45.09 33.63
C ALA A 18 2.52 -44.50 33.10
N SER A 19 1.40 -44.79 33.77
CA SER A 19 0.08 -44.21 33.45
C SER A 19 0.05 -42.70 33.69
N ILE A 20 0.61 -42.23 34.81
CA ILE A 20 0.71 -40.79 35.12
C ILE A 20 1.61 -40.08 34.12
N LEU A 21 2.74 -40.65 33.72
CA LEU A 21 3.64 -40.09 32.69
C LEU A 21 2.99 -40.06 31.30
N LEU A 22 2.21 -41.09 30.94
CA LEU A 22 1.48 -41.15 29.68
C LEU A 22 0.29 -40.16 29.68
N ILE A 23 -0.39 -40.01 30.81
CA ILE A 23 -1.41 -38.96 31.00
C ILE A 23 -0.75 -37.57 30.94
N TYR A 24 0.42 -37.36 31.55
CA TYR A 24 1.11 -36.07 31.50
C TYR A 24 1.62 -35.73 30.10
N THR A 25 2.04 -36.72 29.29
CA THR A 25 2.55 -36.49 27.93
C THR A 25 1.45 -36.39 26.88
N VAL A 26 0.32 -37.09 27.06
CA VAL A 26 -0.82 -37.07 26.12
C VAL A 26 -1.86 -36.00 26.49
N PHE A 27 -2.01 -35.65 27.78
CA PHE A 27 -2.92 -34.62 28.28
C PHE A 27 -2.21 -33.36 28.78
N SER A 28 -0.90 -33.19 28.54
CA SER A 28 -0.33 -31.83 28.62
C SER A 28 -1.11 -30.97 27.62
N PRO A 29 -1.80 -29.90 28.06
CA PRO A 29 -2.48 -29.02 27.13
C PRO A 29 -1.45 -28.55 26.10
N PRO A 30 -1.81 -28.50 24.80
CA PRO A 30 -0.89 -28.03 23.77
C PRO A 30 -0.30 -26.70 24.23
N GLU A 31 1.04 -26.60 24.22
CA GLU A 31 1.74 -25.44 24.75
C GLU A 31 1.09 -24.18 24.16
N LYS A 32 0.43 -23.40 25.02
CA LYS A 32 -0.38 -22.28 24.56
C LYS A 32 0.56 -21.32 23.83
N TRP A 33 0.28 -21.03 22.57
CA TRP A 33 1.04 -20.04 21.82
C TRP A 33 0.75 -18.66 22.39
N SER A 34 1.80 -17.86 22.55
CA SER A 34 1.66 -16.47 22.98
C SER A 34 2.74 -15.65 22.33
N LEU A 35 2.31 -14.61 21.64
CA LEU A 35 3.17 -13.55 21.12
C LEU A 35 2.92 -12.28 21.92
N THR A 36 3.90 -11.38 21.85
CA THR A 36 3.77 -9.99 22.30
C THR A 36 4.28 -9.06 21.21
N VAL A 37 3.60 -7.95 20.99
CA VAL A 37 3.96 -6.95 19.98
C VAL A 37 4.33 -5.64 20.67
N SER A 38 5.44 -5.04 20.23
CA SER A 38 5.94 -3.77 20.76
C SER A 38 6.34 -2.81 19.64
N PRO A 39 5.99 -1.51 19.75
CA PRO A 39 5.24 -0.87 20.83
C PRO A 39 3.72 -1.16 20.77
N GLN A 40 3.01 -1.01 21.90
CA GLN A 40 1.56 -1.24 21.99
C GLN A 40 0.70 -0.13 21.35
N GLU A 41 1.30 1.03 21.10
CA GLU A 41 0.71 2.11 20.31
C GLU A 41 1.80 2.74 19.44
N ILE A 42 1.50 2.96 18.17
CA ILE A 42 2.40 3.61 17.21
C ILE A 42 1.81 4.96 16.85
N VAL A 43 2.55 6.04 17.12
CA VAL A 43 2.16 7.40 16.73
C VAL A 43 3.11 7.90 15.65
N ILE A 44 2.55 8.16 14.47
CA ILE A 44 3.25 8.71 13.32
C ILE A 44 2.77 10.14 13.14
N LYS A 45 3.69 11.11 13.18
CA LYS A 45 3.40 12.52 12.93
C LYS A 45 4.34 13.03 11.86
N GLY A 46 3.80 13.79 10.92
CA GLY A 46 4.60 14.34 9.84
C GLY A 46 3.76 15.21 8.92
N PRO A 47 4.40 15.87 7.95
CA PRO A 47 3.68 16.57 6.90
C PRO A 47 2.77 15.60 6.16
N VAL A 48 1.61 16.07 5.69
CA VAL A 48 0.84 15.33 4.68
C VAL A 48 1.75 15.01 3.50
N GLY A 49 1.54 13.89 2.80
CA GLY A 49 2.38 13.40 1.71
C GLY A 49 3.69 12.72 2.15
N SER A 50 4.16 12.92 3.39
CA SER A 50 5.37 12.27 3.87
C SER A 50 5.17 10.78 4.12
N VAL A 51 6.22 10.02 3.83
CA VAL A 51 6.33 8.60 4.14
C VAL A 51 7.13 8.44 5.41
N VAL A 52 6.63 7.66 6.35
CA VAL A 52 7.29 7.38 7.62
C VAL A 52 7.33 5.88 7.83
N THR A 53 8.50 5.37 8.18
CA THR A 53 8.71 3.98 8.60
C THR A 53 8.81 3.90 10.12
N ARG A 54 8.30 2.81 10.69
CA ARG A 54 8.40 2.46 12.12
C ARG A 54 8.66 0.98 12.26
N GLU A 55 9.61 0.61 13.11
CA GLU A 55 9.83 -0.80 13.45
C GLU A 55 8.83 -1.27 14.51
N VAL A 56 8.38 -2.51 14.34
CA VAL A 56 7.49 -3.23 15.23
C VAL A 56 8.16 -4.55 15.58
N LYS A 57 8.41 -4.77 16.86
CA LYS A 57 9.00 -6.01 17.37
C LYS A 57 7.89 -7.00 17.70
N VAL A 58 7.98 -8.22 17.17
CA VAL A 58 7.13 -9.35 17.53
C VAL A 58 7.99 -10.38 18.26
N GLU A 59 7.63 -10.69 19.51
CA GLU A 59 8.39 -11.60 20.38
C GLU A 59 7.52 -12.80 20.77
N CYS A 60 8.09 -14.01 20.70
CA CYS A 60 7.38 -15.24 21.05
C CYS A 60 7.64 -15.64 22.50
N ILE A 61 6.62 -15.52 23.34
CA ILE A 61 6.68 -15.81 24.78
C ILE A 61 6.54 -17.31 25.06
N SER A 62 5.70 -18.01 24.29
CA SER A 62 5.50 -19.45 24.41
C SER A 62 5.05 -20.09 23.10
N GLY A 63 5.39 -21.37 22.93
CA GLY A 63 5.13 -22.14 21.70
C GLY A 63 6.39 -22.40 20.86
N ARG A 64 6.30 -23.38 19.97
CA ARG A 64 7.35 -23.75 19.02
C ARG A 64 6.80 -23.69 17.61
N GLY A 65 7.53 -23.05 16.69
CA GLY A 65 7.09 -22.86 15.30
C GLY A 65 5.80 -22.06 15.18
N VAL A 66 5.62 -21.03 16.01
CA VAL A 66 4.45 -20.15 15.99
C VAL A 66 4.46 -19.36 14.69
N VAL A 67 3.46 -19.59 13.83
CA VAL A 67 3.29 -18.85 12.58
C VAL A 67 2.37 -17.67 12.83
N ALA A 68 2.86 -16.47 12.54
CA ALA A 68 2.13 -15.22 12.69
C ALA A 68 1.94 -14.53 11.34
N SER A 69 0.79 -13.89 11.15
CA SER A 69 0.50 -13.03 10.00
C SER A 69 0.23 -11.60 10.46
N LEU A 70 0.80 -10.63 9.74
CA LEU A 70 0.74 -9.21 10.06
C LEU A 70 -0.05 -8.48 8.97
N THR A 71 -1.07 -7.73 9.38
CA THR A 71 -1.93 -6.97 8.47
C THR A 71 -2.23 -5.59 9.04
N VAL A 72 -2.30 -4.57 8.19
CA VAL A 72 -2.69 -3.21 8.59
C VAL A 72 -4.09 -2.93 8.05
N SER A 73 -4.93 -2.33 8.88
CA SER A 73 -6.31 -1.99 8.53
C SER A 73 -6.68 -0.57 8.94
N ASN A 74 -7.73 -0.04 8.32
CA ASN A 74 -8.31 1.28 8.61
C ASN A 74 -7.35 2.47 8.39
N LEU A 75 -6.26 2.26 7.66
CA LEU A 75 -5.40 3.33 7.14
C LEU A 75 -5.45 3.29 5.62
N THR A 76 -5.53 4.46 5.01
CA THR A 76 -5.67 4.60 3.55
C THR A 76 -4.40 4.19 2.80
N ASN A 77 -3.21 4.40 3.40
CA ASN A 77 -1.92 4.15 2.76
C ASN A 77 -0.89 3.63 3.77
N ALA A 78 -0.98 2.34 4.12
CA ALA A 78 -0.09 1.72 5.09
C ALA A 78 0.18 0.25 4.79
N THR A 79 1.44 -0.16 4.93
CA THR A 79 1.87 -1.54 4.69
C THR A 79 2.82 -2.02 5.78
N VAL A 80 2.93 -3.34 5.94
CA VAL A 80 3.86 -3.97 6.91
C VAL A 80 4.66 -5.08 6.22
N SER A 81 5.95 -5.17 6.54
CA SER A 81 6.85 -6.20 5.99
C SER A 81 7.85 -6.70 7.04
N PRO A 82 8.09 -8.01 7.20
CA PRO A 82 7.42 -9.09 6.47
C PRO A 82 5.98 -9.30 6.97
N GLN A 83 5.11 -9.79 6.09
CA GLN A 83 3.71 -10.10 6.43
C GLN A 83 3.56 -11.44 7.18
N TYR A 84 4.56 -12.31 7.11
CA TYR A 84 4.55 -13.62 7.75
C TYR A 84 5.83 -13.84 8.54
N LEU A 85 5.69 -14.38 9.75
CA LEU A 85 6.79 -14.72 10.64
C LEU A 85 6.62 -16.16 11.14
N THR A 86 7.74 -16.81 11.43
CA THR A 86 7.75 -18.08 12.16
C THR A 86 8.76 -17.96 13.29
N LEU A 87 8.29 -18.09 14.53
CA LEU A 87 9.07 -17.84 15.74
C LEU A 87 8.99 -19.04 16.69
N ASN A 88 10.08 -19.30 17.42
CA ASN A 88 10.05 -20.18 18.59
C ASN A 88 10.09 -19.35 19.87
N LYS A 89 9.72 -19.98 20.98
CA LYS A 89 9.86 -19.40 22.32
C LYS A 89 11.23 -18.77 22.54
N GLY A 90 11.24 -17.48 22.87
CA GLY A 90 12.44 -16.66 23.10
C GLY A 90 12.95 -15.92 21.86
N ASP A 91 12.44 -16.24 20.66
CA ASP A 91 12.78 -15.54 19.44
C ASP A 91 12.01 -14.22 19.34
N TYR A 92 12.60 -13.24 18.65
CA TYR A 92 11.91 -12.05 18.19
C TYR A 92 12.27 -11.73 16.75
N ALA A 93 11.36 -11.04 16.07
CA ALA A 93 11.57 -10.49 14.74
C ALA A 93 11.10 -9.04 14.67
N ASN A 94 11.76 -8.25 13.83
CA ASN A 94 11.34 -6.89 13.52
C ASN A 94 10.54 -6.90 12.21
N ALA A 95 9.37 -6.27 12.24
CA ALA A 95 8.60 -5.91 11.07
C ALA A 95 8.64 -4.40 10.88
N THR A 96 8.70 -3.94 9.64
CA THR A 96 8.68 -2.53 9.27
C THR A 96 7.26 -2.15 8.85
N LEU A 97 6.62 -1.29 9.65
CA LEU A 97 5.41 -0.58 9.27
C LEU A 97 5.80 0.66 8.45
N THR A 98 5.26 0.79 7.25
CA THR A 98 5.46 1.97 6.40
C THR A 98 4.12 2.65 6.16
N VAL A 99 4.04 3.95 6.45
CA VAL A 99 2.80 4.72 6.35
C VAL A 99 3.05 5.99 5.57
N LYS A 100 2.18 6.26 4.60
CA LYS A 100 2.09 7.58 3.97
C LYS A 100 1.00 8.40 4.64
N ILE A 101 1.38 9.58 5.10
CA ILE A 101 0.47 10.51 5.74
C ILE A 101 -0.44 11.13 4.67
N SER A 102 -1.66 10.65 4.54
CA SER A 102 -2.52 10.96 3.39
C SER A 102 -3.26 12.30 3.49
N LYS A 103 -3.59 12.76 4.72
CA LYS A 103 -4.46 13.93 4.95
C LYS A 103 -4.09 14.68 6.23
N LEU A 104 -4.51 15.94 6.32
CA LEU A 104 -4.39 16.74 7.53
C LEU A 104 -5.23 16.18 8.67
N GLY A 105 -4.76 16.36 9.90
CA GLY A 105 -5.44 15.88 11.08
C GLY A 105 -5.14 14.41 11.36
N LYS A 106 -6.06 13.74 12.06
CA LYS A 106 -5.81 12.41 12.63
C LYS A 106 -6.48 11.32 11.79
N GLU A 107 -5.74 10.26 11.52
CA GLU A 107 -6.21 8.98 10.99
C GLU A 107 -5.86 7.88 12.01
N GLU A 108 -6.78 6.96 12.25
CA GLU A 108 -6.58 5.86 13.21
C GLU A 108 -6.67 4.53 12.48
N GLY A 109 -5.68 3.69 12.72
CA GLY A 109 -5.51 2.38 12.13
C GLY A 109 -5.21 1.32 13.17
N GLU A 110 -5.11 0.09 12.69
CA GLU A 110 -4.75 -1.06 13.53
C GLU A 110 -3.80 -1.98 12.76
N LEU A 111 -2.69 -2.35 13.41
CA LEU A 111 -1.86 -3.48 13.01
C LEU A 111 -2.34 -4.71 13.78
N THR A 112 -2.75 -5.74 13.05
CA THR A 112 -3.19 -7.02 13.61
C THR A 112 -2.12 -8.07 13.36
N VAL A 113 -1.69 -8.73 14.43
CA VAL A 113 -0.80 -9.90 14.41
C VAL A 113 -1.63 -11.12 14.80
N ALA A 114 -2.04 -11.91 13.80
CA ALA A 114 -2.85 -13.11 14.00
C ALA A 114 -1.96 -14.36 14.05
N TYR A 115 -2.18 -15.21 15.06
CA TYR A 115 -1.45 -16.46 15.26
C TYR A 115 -2.37 -17.54 15.85
N GLY A 116 -2.47 -18.69 15.18
CA GLY A 116 -3.45 -19.71 15.56
C GLY A 116 -4.90 -19.15 15.54
N ASN A 117 -5.57 -19.19 16.69
CA ASN A 117 -6.92 -18.62 16.89
C ASN A 117 -6.90 -17.33 17.74
N GLU A 118 -5.73 -16.77 18.01
CA GLU A 118 -5.55 -15.55 18.77
C GLU A 118 -5.08 -14.41 17.86
N GLU A 119 -5.30 -13.17 18.31
CA GLU A 119 -4.83 -11.97 17.64
C GLU A 119 -4.32 -10.96 18.67
N GLU A 120 -3.26 -10.25 18.31
CA GLU A 120 -2.76 -9.09 19.05
C GLU A 120 -2.88 -7.85 18.18
N LYS A 121 -3.43 -6.77 18.76
CA LYS A 121 -3.78 -5.55 18.04
C LYS A 121 -3.02 -4.36 18.57
N VAL A 122 -2.34 -3.65 17.66
CA VAL A 122 -1.59 -2.43 17.97
C VAL A 122 -2.27 -1.25 17.29
N LYS A 123 -2.63 -0.24 18.10
CA LYS A 123 -3.24 0.98 17.57
C LYS A 123 -2.20 1.83 16.86
N ILE A 124 -2.54 2.29 15.65
CA ILE A 124 -1.74 3.22 14.88
C ILE A 124 -2.48 4.56 14.82
N LYS A 125 -1.81 5.65 15.21
CA LYS A 125 -2.32 7.01 15.06
C LYS A 125 -1.42 7.77 14.10
N VAL A 126 -1.97 8.16 12.96
CA VAL A 126 -1.28 8.95 11.94
C VAL A 126 -1.80 10.39 12.04
N ILE A 127 -0.90 11.36 12.23
CA ILE A 127 -1.26 12.76 12.36
C ILE A 127 -0.57 13.54 11.26
N GLY A 128 -1.36 13.95 10.27
CA GLY A 128 -0.93 14.84 9.21
C GLY A 128 -0.91 16.29 9.65
N LEU A 129 0.27 16.88 9.51
CA LEU A 129 0.55 18.27 9.81
C LEU A 129 0.66 19.06 8.50
N PRO A 130 0.33 20.37 8.51
CA PRO A 130 0.59 21.24 7.37
C PRO A 130 2.09 21.40 7.14
N LEU A 131 2.53 21.54 5.89
CA LEU A 131 3.92 21.84 5.58
C LEU A 131 4.39 23.11 6.34
N GLY A 132 5.52 23.00 7.04
CA GLY A 132 6.14 24.12 7.77
C GLY A 132 6.05 24.06 9.30
N THR A 133 5.34 23.08 9.88
CA THR A 133 5.26 22.89 11.36
C THR A 133 6.40 22.06 11.96
N LEU A 134 7.34 21.58 11.16
CA LEU A 134 8.50 20.80 11.63
C LEU A 134 9.79 21.59 11.37
N ASN A 135 10.47 21.96 12.45
CA ASN A 135 11.82 22.54 12.40
C ASN A 135 12.76 21.61 11.62
N GLU A 136 13.62 22.17 10.78
CA GLU A 136 14.54 21.46 9.87
C GLU A 136 15.39 20.38 10.56
N THR A 137 15.63 20.51 11.86
CA THR A 137 16.33 19.52 12.69
C THR A 137 15.62 18.16 12.77
N GLN A 138 14.30 18.10 12.63
CA GLN A 138 13.53 16.83 12.67
C GLN A 138 13.38 16.13 11.32
N ARG A 139 13.77 16.78 10.21
CA ARG A 139 13.78 16.14 8.88
C ARG A 139 14.93 15.14 8.72
N GLN A 140 16.03 15.33 9.44
CA GLN A 140 17.16 14.38 9.45
C GLN A 140 16.96 13.22 10.43
N ASP A 141 16.31 13.44 11.57
CA ASP A 141 16.15 12.39 12.60
C ASP A 141 15.05 11.36 12.27
N ASN A 142 14.02 11.72 11.49
CA ASN A 142 12.96 10.78 11.09
C ASN A 142 13.31 9.90 9.87
N GLN A 143 14.50 10.07 9.27
CA GLN A 143 15.02 9.18 8.21
C GLN A 143 16.02 8.15 8.71
N GLY A 144 16.25 8.04 10.04
CA GLY A 144 16.90 6.91 10.69
C GLY A 144 18.18 6.39 10.01
N GLN A 145 19.34 6.84 10.50
CA GLN A 145 20.50 5.98 10.76
C GLN A 145 20.55 4.66 9.96
N GLN A 146 20.96 4.75 8.69
CA GLN A 146 21.70 3.65 8.06
C GLN A 146 23.19 3.97 8.25
N GLY A 147 23.79 3.35 9.26
CA GLY A 147 25.22 3.49 9.54
C GLY A 147 26.08 2.89 8.44
N GLY A 148 27.11 3.63 8.04
CA GLY A 148 28.18 3.18 7.15
C GLY A 148 29.29 4.22 7.07
N SER A 149 30.39 3.95 7.78
CA SER A 149 31.59 4.76 7.96
C SER A 149 32.29 5.19 6.65
N GLY A 150 32.84 6.41 6.65
CA GLY A 150 34.04 6.78 5.91
C GLY A 150 33.89 7.16 4.43
N GLY A 151 34.15 8.43 4.10
CA GLY A 151 34.48 8.85 2.74
C GLY A 151 33.94 10.23 2.37
N THR A 152 34.71 11.27 2.63
CA THR A 152 34.57 12.59 1.97
C THR A 152 34.96 12.46 0.50
N GLY A 153 34.05 11.89 -0.29
CA GLY A 153 34.05 11.99 -1.75
C GLY A 153 32.77 12.71 -2.14
N THR A 154 32.88 13.79 -2.90
CA THR A 154 31.75 14.46 -3.54
C THR A 154 30.97 13.42 -4.34
N LYS A 155 29.87 12.90 -3.78
CA LYS A 155 28.97 11.99 -4.48
C LYS A 155 28.52 12.72 -5.75
N ALA A 156 28.83 12.17 -6.92
CA ALA A 156 28.35 12.74 -8.17
C ALA A 156 26.82 12.60 -8.19
N TRP A 157 26.12 13.73 -8.12
CA TRP A 157 24.67 13.79 -8.21
C TRP A 157 24.28 13.73 -9.69
N LEU A 158 23.32 12.88 -10.02
CA LEU A 158 22.63 12.91 -11.30
C LEU A 158 21.30 13.61 -11.08
N ASN A 159 21.13 14.77 -11.69
CA ASN A 159 19.86 15.50 -11.66
C ASN A 159 19.15 15.33 -13.00
N ILE A 160 17.88 14.94 -12.93
CA ILE A 160 17.03 14.70 -14.09
C ILE A 160 15.69 15.38 -13.84
N THR A 161 15.08 15.94 -14.87
CA THR A 161 13.68 16.34 -14.86
C THR A 161 12.89 15.47 -15.84
N ILE A 162 11.76 14.92 -15.38
CA ILE A 162 10.84 14.16 -16.20
C ILE A 162 9.58 14.99 -16.40
N TYR A 163 9.23 15.29 -17.65
CA TYR A 163 7.94 15.85 -18.03
C TYR A 163 7.07 14.72 -18.57
N ALA A 164 5.85 14.61 -18.06
CA ALA A 164 4.94 13.53 -18.40
C ALA A 164 3.58 14.09 -18.82
N ASP A 165 3.12 13.66 -19.99
CA ASP A 165 1.74 13.80 -20.46
C ASP A 165 1.17 12.38 -20.56
N VAL A 166 0.26 12.02 -19.65
CA VAL A 166 -0.18 10.63 -19.45
C VAL A 166 -1.70 10.55 -19.38
N VAL A 167 -2.27 9.73 -20.26
CA VAL A 167 -3.68 9.36 -20.27
C VAL A 167 -3.79 7.89 -19.88
N PHE A 168 -4.68 7.56 -18.96
CA PHE A 168 -4.92 6.16 -18.61
C PHE A 168 -6.39 5.92 -18.31
N SER A 169 -6.85 4.73 -18.64
CA SER A 169 -8.24 4.34 -18.55
C SER A 169 -8.40 2.87 -18.18
N GLY A 170 -9.53 2.57 -17.58
CA GLY A 170 -9.89 1.19 -17.31
C GLY A 170 -11.40 1.03 -17.22
N GLU A 171 -11.85 -0.18 -17.50
CA GLU A 171 -13.24 -0.57 -17.47
C GLU A 171 -13.38 -1.95 -16.83
N THR A 172 -14.45 -2.12 -16.06
CA THR A 172 -14.84 -3.40 -15.50
C THR A 172 -16.34 -3.54 -15.43
N SER A 173 -16.78 -4.77 -15.53
CA SER A 173 -18.16 -5.14 -15.30
C SER A 173 -18.23 -6.48 -14.60
N GLY A 174 -19.28 -6.68 -13.82
CA GLY A 174 -19.44 -7.92 -13.06
C GLY A 174 -20.75 -7.98 -12.32
N THR A 175 -20.83 -8.90 -11.37
CA THR A 175 -22.01 -9.08 -10.53
C THR A 175 -21.64 -8.98 -9.05
N LEU A 176 -22.31 -8.09 -8.32
CA LEU A 176 -22.22 -7.97 -6.88
C LEU A 176 -23.15 -9.00 -6.22
N GLN A 177 -22.57 -9.93 -5.46
CA GLN A 177 -23.29 -10.93 -4.65
C GLN A 177 -24.37 -11.70 -5.41
N ASN A 178 -24.20 -11.90 -6.73
CA ASN A 178 -25.18 -12.53 -7.63
C ASN A 178 -26.57 -11.86 -7.68
N ILE A 179 -26.69 -10.60 -7.21
CA ILE A 179 -27.98 -9.88 -7.12
C ILE A 179 -28.01 -8.57 -7.90
N ALA A 180 -26.85 -8.01 -8.26
CA ALA A 180 -26.78 -6.77 -9.03
C ALA A 180 -25.65 -6.84 -10.05
N SER A 181 -25.92 -6.50 -11.31
CA SER A 181 -24.86 -6.29 -12.30
C SER A 181 -24.34 -4.85 -12.20
N TYR A 182 -23.05 -4.66 -12.40
CA TYR A 182 -22.43 -3.35 -12.40
C TYR A 182 -21.44 -3.18 -13.55
N THR A 183 -21.21 -1.93 -13.90
CA THR A 183 -20.14 -1.48 -14.80
C THR A 183 -19.48 -0.27 -14.14
N SER A 184 -18.15 -0.23 -14.13
CA SER A 184 -17.39 0.94 -13.72
C SER A 184 -16.29 1.22 -14.73
N SER A 185 -16.10 2.49 -15.05
CA SER A 185 -14.99 2.91 -15.89
C SER A 185 -14.45 4.26 -15.46
N PHE A 186 -13.22 4.53 -15.86
CA PHE A 186 -12.63 5.84 -15.71
C PHE A 186 -11.69 6.17 -16.86
N THR A 187 -11.47 7.46 -17.07
CA THR A 187 -10.38 8.00 -17.89
C THR A 187 -9.77 9.17 -17.15
N THR A 188 -8.45 9.18 -17.02
CA THR A 188 -7.71 10.23 -16.33
C THR A 188 -6.58 10.72 -17.21
N HIS A 189 -6.40 12.03 -17.27
CA HIS A 189 -5.34 12.70 -18.03
C HIS A 189 -4.53 13.60 -17.10
N TYR A 190 -3.24 13.37 -17.07
CA TYR A 190 -2.25 14.12 -16.32
C TYR A 190 -1.22 14.80 -17.22
N ILE A 191 -0.87 16.04 -16.88
CA ILE A 191 0.33 16.72 -17.35
C ILE A 191 1.05 17.25 -16.10
N TYR A 192 2.24 16.72 -15.82
CA TYR A 192 3.03 17.08 -14.65
C TYR A 192 4.52 16.94 -14.93
N SER A 193 5.34 17.48 -14.01
CA SER A 193 6.78 17.27 -14.04
C SER A 193 7.38 16.94 -12.67
N PHE A 194 8.40 16.09 -12.70
CA PHE A 194 9.17 15.65 -11.56
C PHE A 194 10.63 16.05 -11.69
N ARG A 195 11.24 16.47 -10.58
CA ARG A 195 12.69 16.59 -10.45
C ARG A 195 13.23 15.41 -9.67
N LEU A 196 14.27 14.76 -10.19
CA LEU A 196 14.97 13.67 -9.54
C LEU A 196 16.37 14.13 -9.16
N CYS A 197 16.73 13.93 -7.90
CA CYS A 197 18.07 14.17 -7.37
C CYS A 197 18.66 12.84 -6.92
N LEU A 198 19.56 12.28 -7.72
CA LEU A 198 19.95 10.87 -7.63
C LEU A 198 21.42 10.70 -7.26
N THR A 199 21.69 9.67 -6.47
CA THR A 199 23.04 9.20 -6.16
C THR A 199 23.19 7.75 -6.60
N LYS A 200 24.31 7.43 -7.25
CA LYS A 200 24.62 6.06 -7.63
C LYS A 200 24.72 5.17 -6.38
N LYS A 201 23.95 4.08 -6.37
CA LYS A 201 23.85 3.10 -5.27
C LYS A 201 24.68 1.86 -5.56
N SER A 202 24.56 1.30 -6.77
CA SER A 202 25.29 0.09 -7.18
C SER A 202 25.40 0.00 -8.70
N SER A 203 26.14 -1.00 -9.18
CA SER A 203 26.20 -1.39 -10.59
C SER A 203 25.76 -2.85 -10.72
N THR A 204 24.92 -3.13 -11.71
CA THR A 204 24.40 -4.48 -12.02
C THR A 204 24.78 -4.87 -13.45
N LYS A 205 24.45 -6.10 -13.86
CA LYS A 205 24.68 -6.55 -15.24
C LYS A 205 23.81 -5.83 -16.28
N ILE A 206 22.68 -5.26 -15.86
CA ILE A 206 21.70 -4.61 -16.75
C ILE A 206 21.80 -3.08 -16.72
N GLY A 207 22.56 -2.51 -15.78
CA GLY A 207 22.70 -1.06 -15.64
C GLY A 207 23.19 -0.62 -14.25
N ASP A 208 23.39 0.68 -14.11
CA ASP A 208 23.68 1.34 -12.84
C ASP A 208 22.38 1.67 -12.10
N VAL A 209 22.34 1.33 -10.81
CA VAL A 209 21.20 1.61 -9.93
C VAL A 209 21.47 2.90 -9.17
N TYR A 210 20.51 3.81 -9.21
CA TYR A 210 20.53 5.09 -8.52
C TYR A 210 19.38 5.18 -7.55
N SER A 211 19.62 5.76 -6.38
CA SER A 211 18.60 6.06 -5.38
C SER A 211 18.60 7.54 -5.04
N GLY A 212 17.45 8.10 -4.75
CA GLY A 212 17.35 9.51 -4.40
C GLY A 212 15.94 9.97 -4.09
N ILE A 213 15.71 11.25 -4.35
CA ILE A 213 14.43 11.92 -4.12
C ILE A 213 13.81 12.26 -5.47
N LEU A 214 12.53 11.94 -5.61
CA LEU A 214 11.66 12.43 -6.67
C LEU A 214 10.75 13.49 -6.07
N GLU A 215 10.76 14.69 -6.63
CA GLU A 215 9.98 15.84 -6.18
C GLU A 215 9.01 16.27 -7.28
N LEU A 216 7.72 16.32 -6.97
CA LEU A 216 6.69 16.91 -7.83
C LEU A 216 6.92 18.43 -7.90
N ILE A 217 7.20 18.95 -9.09
CA ILE A 217 7.50 20.38 -9.26
C ILE A 217 6.38 21.13 -10.00
N GLU A 218 5.55 20.44 -10.79
CA GLU A 218 4.43 21.05 -11.51
C GLU A 218 3.30 20.04 -11.76
N VAL A 219 2.05 20.51 -11.68
CA VAL A 219 0.86 19.83 -12.19
C VAL A 219 0.10 20.82 -13.06
N SER A 220 0.34 20.78 -14.37
CA SER A 220 -0.27 21.70 -15.36
C SER A 220 -1.66 21.22 -15.80
N LYS A 221 -1.95 19.92 -15.65
CA LYS A 221 -3.25 19.34 -15.98
C LYS A 221 -3.51 18.12 -15.11
N ALA A 222 -4.67 18.07 -14.46
CA ALA A 222 -5.21 16.83 -13.94
C ALA A 222 -6.72 16.80 -14.17
N TYR A 223 -7.16 15.94 -15.07
CA TYR A 223 -8.56 15.77 -15.43
C TYR A 223 -8.95 14.31 -15.25
N THR A 224 -10.14 14.05 -14.71
CA THR A 224 -10.67 12.68 -14.66
C THR A 224 -12.17 12.68 -14.92
N ARG A 225 -12.61 11.59 -15.55
CA ARG A 225 -14.00 11.23 -15.70
C ARG A 225 -14.18 9.81 -15.17
N LYS A 226 -15.04 9.66 -14.17
CA LYS A 226 -15.37 8.38 -13.53
C LYS A 226 -16.85 8.10 -13.73
N PHE A 227 -17.15 6.86 -14.08
CA PHE A 227 -18.49 6.36 -14.29
C PHE A 227 -18.70 5.08 -13.47
N TYR A 228 -19.87 4.98 -12.85
CA TYR A 228 -20.34 3.77 -12.22
C TYR A 228 -21.83 3.61 -12.48
N TYR A 229 -22.21 2.42 -12.92
CA TYR A 229 -23.58 2.03 -13.11
C TYR A 229 -23.83 0.68 -12.45
N GLN A 230 -24.92 0.56 -11.72
CA GLN A 230 -25.35 -0.68 -11.08
C GLN A 230 -26.84 -0.85 -11.27
N VAL A 231 -27.26 -2.06 -11.58
CA VAL A 231 -28.67 -2.45 -11.62
C VAL A 231 -28.89 -3.72 -10.83
N SER A 232 -29.91 -3.73 -9.97
CA SER A 232 -30.40 -4.93 -9.30
C SER A 232 -31.86 -5.16 -9.65
N GLN A 233 -32.25 -6.43 -9.76
CA GLN A 233 -33.62 -6.82 -10.03
C GLN A 233 -34.07 -7.87 -9.03
N GLN A 234 -35.21 -7.61 -8.40
CA GLN A 234 -35.88 -8.57 -7.53
C GLN A 234 -37.36 -8.62 -7.89
N LYS A 235 -37.79 -9.74 -8.50
CA LYS A 235 -39.15 -9.92 -9.02
C LYS A 235 -39.51 -8.79 -10.00
N SER A 236 -40.53 -8.00 -9.69
CA SER A 236 -41.01 -6.85 -10.47
C SER A 236 -40.39 -5.51 -10.10
N THR A 237 -39.43 -5.50 -9.15
CA THR A 237 -38.73 -4.29 -8.73
C THR A 237 -37.34 -4.24 -9.34
N VAL A 238 -36.99 -3.11 -9.97
CA VAL A 238 -35.67 -2.81 -10.52
C VAL A 238 -35.11 -1.59 -9.80
N ALA A 239 -33.88 -1.68 -9.32
CA ALA A 239 -33.15 -0.56 -8.72
C ALA A 239 -31.89 -0.27 -9.55
N GLU A 240 -31.75 0.98 -9.99
CA GLU A 240 -30.63 1.47 -10.78
C GLU A 240 -29.89 2.56 -10.00
N VAL A 241 -28.57 2.50 -10.00
CA VAL A 241 -27.69 3.53 -9.45
C VAL A 241 -26.71 3.95 -10.54
N ASN A 242 -26.64 5.25 -10.81
CA ASN A 242 -25.66 5.85 -11.70
C ASN A 242 -24.85 6.87 -10.91
N ILE A 243 -23.53 6.84 -11.03
CA ILE A 243 -22.62 7.85 -10.49
C ILE A 243 -21.74 8.33 -11.63
N THR A 244 -21.70 9.64 -11.83
CA THR A 244 -20.78 10.29 -12.75
C THR A 244 -20.01 11.37 -11.99
N ILE A 245 -18.68 11.29 -12.01
CA ILE A 245 -17.78 12.31 -11.47
C ILE A 245 -16.89 12.77 -12.60
N GLU A 246 -16.87 14.07 -12.86
CA GLU A 246 -16.03 14.67 -13.89
C GLU A 246 -15.46 15.96 -13.32
N GLY A 247 -14.18 16.19 -13.55
CA GLY A 247 -13.61 17.47 -13.16
C GLY A 247 -12.13 17.62 -13.42
N TYR A 248 -11.69 18.85 -13.20
CA TYR A 248 -10.38 19.34 -13.54
C TYR A 248 -9.75 20.04 -12.35
N ILE A 249 -8.49 19.71 -12.05
CA ILE A 249 -7.66 20.41 -11.09
C ILE A 249 -6.34 20.76 -11.78
N ASN A 250 -5.98 22.03 -11.75
CA ASN A 250 -4.71 22.54 -12.26
C ASN A 250 -4.06 23.41 -11.21
N ARG A 251 -3.47 22.74 -10.22
CA ARG A 251 -2.70 23.38 -9.16
C ARG A 251 -1.78 22.35 -8.55
N MET A 252 -0.71 22.86 -7.94
CA MET A 252 0.15 22.06 -7.09
C MET A 252 -0.61 21.55 -5.86
N PRO A 253 -0.24 20.38 -5.33
CA PRO A 253 -0.78 19.89 -4.08
C PRO A 253 -0.39 20.84 -2.92
N GLU A 254 -1.36 21.38 -2.21
CA GLU A 254 -1.11 22.30 -1.10
C GLU A 254 -0.92 21.55 0.22
N GLY A 255 0.02 22.02 1.06
CA GLY A 255 0.18 21.54 2.43
C GLY A 255 0.73 20.11 2.59
N GLN A 256 1.23 19.49 1.51
CA GLN A 256 1.81 18.14 1.53
C GLN A 256 3.21 18.06 0.91
N SER A 257 4.01 17.06 1.32
CA SER A 257 5.35 16.79 0.83
C SER A 257 5.28 16.50 -0.66
N LEU A 258 6.04 17.28 -1.41
CA LEU A 258 6.19 17.08 -2.85
C LEU A 258 7.26 16.01 -3.16
N GLY A 259 8.15 15.75 -2.20
CA GLY A 259 9.23 14.77 -2.31
C GLY A 259 8.85 13.38 -1.77
N THR A 260 9.28 12.34 -2.49
CA THR A 260 9.25 10.93 -2.08
C THR A 260 10.54 10.22 -2.52
N THR A 261 10.76 8.99 -2.04
CA THR A 261 11.93 8.20 -2.41
C THR A 261 11.74 7.54 -3.78
N VAL A 262 12.82 7.49 -4.56
CA VAL A 262 12.85 6.81 -5.85
C VAL A 262 14.11 5.98 -6.00
N GLU A 263 13.98 4.84 -6.66
CA GLU A 263 15.09 4.05 -7.20
C GLU A 263 14.91 3.91 -8.71
N ILE A 264 15.99 4.12 -9.48
CA ILE A 264 15.98 3.95 -10.93
C ILE A 264 17.18 3.11 -11.38
N THR A 265 17.00 2.36 -12.47
CA THR A 265 18.09 1.66 -13.15
C THR A 265 18.31 2.25 -14.53
N ILE A 266 19.56 2.66 -14.81
CA ILE A 266 19.96 3.23 -16.10
C ILE A 266 20.95 2.28 -16.79
N ASP A 267 20.65 1.89 -18.03
CA ASP A 267 21.54 1.03 -18.81
C ASP A 267 22.81 1.75 -19.30
N ALA A 268 23.74 1.02 -19.91
CA ALA A 268 25.00 1.58 -20.41
C ALA A 268 24.82 2.59 -21.56
N GLN A 269 23.66 2.59 -22.21
CA GLN A 269 23.32 3.50 -23.31
C GLN A 269 22.58 4.76 -22.82
N GLY A 270 22.24 4.83 -21.53
CA GLY A 270 21.56 5.96 -20.89
C GLY A 270 20.03 5.84 -20.88
N HIS A 271 19.46 4.66 -21.12
CA HIS A 271 18.02 4.43 -21.00
C HIS A 271 17.64 4.15 -19.55
N ILE A 272 16.56 4.79 -19.08
CA ILE A 272 15.93 4.45 -17.81
C ILE A 272 15.10 3.19 -18.05
N ILE A 273 15.62 2.04 -17.64
CA ILE A 273 15.00 0.73 -17.90
C ILE A 273 14.09 0.25 -16.78
N ASP A 274 14.21 0.85 -15.60
CA ASP A 274 13.35 0.60 -14.46
C ASP A 274 13.27 1.83 -13.56
N ILE A 275 12.12 2.02 -12.95
CA ILE A 275 11.83 3.06 -11.96
C ILE A 275 10.87 2.49 -10.93
N ASN A 276 11.15 2.75 -9.67
CA ASN A 276 10.31 2.39 -8.55
C ASN A 276 10.17 3.59 -7.63
N VAL A 277 8.96 4.13 -7.57
CA VAL A 277 8.63 5.25 -6.68
C VAL A 277 7.95 4.66 -5.45
N GLY A 278 8.58 4.81 -4.29
CA GLY A 278 8.08 4.18 -3.06
C GLY A 278 6.64 4.58 -2.73
N TYR A 279 6.34 5.88 -2.82
CA TYR A 279 4.98 6.42 -2.59
C TYR A 279 4.70 7.62 -3.49
N GLY A 280 4.44 7.39 -4.77
CA GLY A 280 4.21 8.44 -5.75
C GLY A 280 2.75 8.85 -5.90
N GLU A 281 2.14 9.37 -4.84
CA GLU A 281 0.76 9.90 -4.90
C GLU A 281 0.61 11.27 -4.24
N TRP A 282 -0.19 12.15 -4.83
CA TRP A 282 -0.42 13.48 -4.26
C TRP A 282 -1.88 13.87 -4.35
N TYR A 283 -2.43 14.33 -3.23
CA TYR A 283 -3.82 14.78 -3.16
C TYR A 283 -3.98 16.13 -3.85
N LEU A 284 -4.77 16.19 -4.92
CA LEU A 284 -4.99 17.42 -5.69
C LEU A 284 -6.21 18.23 -5.18
N GLY A 285 -7.14 17.55 -4.51
CA GLY A 285 -8.36 18.14 -3.99
C GLY A 285 -9.56 17.21 -4.14
N GLU A 286 -10.75 17.80 -4.02
CA GLU A 286 -12.00 17.07 -4.18
C GLU A 286 -12.64 17.36 -5.54
N LEU A 287 -13.20 16.32 -6.16
CA LEU A 287 -14.08 16.43 -7.31
C LEU A 287 -15.50 16.10 -6.89
N THR A 288 -16.43 16.90 -7.39
CA THR A 288 -17.86 16.70 -7.21
C THR A 288 -18.44 16.03 -8.44
N GLY A 289 -19.28 15.03 -8.24
CA GLY A 289 -20.15 14.45 -9.24
C GLY A 289 -21.60 14.32 -8.76
N THR A 290 -22.37 13.58 -9.54
CA THR A 290 -23.79 13.34 -9.30
C THR A 290 -24.04 11.85 -9.17
N ARG A 291 -24.83 11.45 -8.17
CA ARG A 291 -25.41 10.12 -8.04
C ARG A 291 -26.91 10.20 -8.29
N ILE A 292 -27.39 9.39 -9.22
CA ILE A 292 -28.81 9.23 -9.51
C ILE A 292 -29.20 7.82 -9.09
N THR A 293 -30.25 7.69 -8.28
CA THR A 293 -30.82 6.40 -7.89
C THR A 293 -32.26 6.34 -8.37
N THR A 294 -32.61 5.30 -9.11
CA THR A 294 -33.96 5.09 -9.65
C THR A 294 -34.50 3.74 -9.18
N ILE A 295 -35.69 3.72 -8.60
CA ILE A 295 -36.38 2.49 -8.20
C ILE A 295 -37.69 2.41 -8.98
N LYS A 296 -37.86 1.33 -9.75
CA LYS A 296 -39.05 1.01 -10.53
C LYS A 296 -39.73 -0.20 -9.89
N SER A 297 -41.00 -0.09 -9.52
CA SER A 297 -41.79 -1.20 -8.94
C SER A 297 -43.23 -1.13 -9.44
N GLY A 298 -43.61 -2.05 -10.33
CA GLY A 298 -44.86 -1.94 -11.10
C GLY A 298 -44.90 -0.64 -11.90
N ASP A 299 -45.98 0.12 -11.76
CA ASP A 299 -46.16 1.42 -12.45
C ASP A 299 -45.53 2.61 -11.70
N LYS A 300 -44.90 2.38 -10.54
CA LYS A 300 -44.28 3.44 -9.74
C LYS A 300 -42.80 3.57 -10.04
N VAL A 301 -42.37 4.80 -10.32
CA VAL A 301 -40.95 5.16 -10.50
C VAL A 301 -40.59 6.26 -9.50
N THR A 302 -39.55 6.02 -8.71
CA THR A 302 -38.98 7.00 -7.79
C THR A 302 -37.54 7.26 -8.18
N THR A 303 -37.18 8.52 -8.42
CA THR A 303 -35.81 8.93 -8.72
C THR A 303 -35.32 9.92 -7.67
N SER A 304 -34.10 9.72 -7.17
CA SER A 304 -33.40 10.65 -6.29
C SER A 304 -32.05 11.03 -6.89
N THR A 305 -31.65 12.29 -6.70
CA THR A 305 -30.36 12.81 -7.15
C THR A 305 -29.62 13.36 -5.95
N THR A 306 -28.38 12.92 -5.74
CA THR A 306 -27.51 13.36 -4.65
C THR A 306 -26.15 13.78 -5.18
N LYS A 307 -25.57 14.80 -4.54
CA LYS A 307 -24.20 15.24 -4.82
C LYS A 307 -23.23 14.22 -4.20
N VAL A 308 -22.20 13.82 -4.94
CA VAL A 308 -21.14 12.93 -4.44
C VAL A 308 -19.81 13.66 -4.56
N THR A 309 -19.02 13.65 -3.49
CA THR A 309 -17.68 14.24 -3.48
C THR A 309 -16.66 13.14 -3.26
N LYS A 310 -15.59 13.12 -4.07
CA LYS A 310 -14.49 12.15 -3.97
C LYS A 310 -13.15 12.87 -4.08
N GLY A 311 -12.16 12.39 -3.33
CA GLY A 311 -10.78 12.85 -3.47
C GLY A 311 -10.20 12.51 -4.84
N PHE A 312 -9.33 13.39 -5.34
CA PHE A 312 -8.60 13.20 -6.59
C PHE A 312 -7.10 13.26 -6.34
N TRP A 313 -6.40 12.23 -6.80
CA TRP A 313 -5.01 11.96 -6.48
C TRP A 313 -4.21 11.79 -7.76
N LEU A 314 -3.09 12.49 -7.88
CA LEU A 314 -2.05 12.17 -8.87
C LEU A 314 -1.36 10.88 -8.44
N SER A 315 -1.04 9.99 -9.39
CA SER A 315 -0.31 8.74 -9.14
C SER A 315 0.85 8.56 -10.13
N THR A 316 1.99 8.02 -9.68
CA THR A 316 3.14 7.66 -10.52
C THR A 316 2.99 6.31 -11.20
N ALA A 317 2.05 5.45 -10.79
CA ALA A 317 1.92 4.10 -11.34
C ALA A 317 1.84 4.08 -12.90
N PRO A 318 1.03 4.94 -13.56
CA PRO A 318 1.02 5.03 -15.01
C PRO A 318 2.37 5.46 -15.63
N LEU A 319 3.10 6.37 -14.99
CA LEU A 319 4.43 6.78 -15.44
C LEU A 319 5.45 5.66 -15.30
N GLU A 320 5.43 4.93 -14.19
CA GLU A 320 6.35 3.81 -13.96
C GLU A 320 6.16 2.72 -15.01
N ALA A 321 4.90 2.40 -15.34
CA ALA A 321 4.57 1.48 -16.42
C ALA A 321 5.11 1.97 -17.77
N LEU A 322 4.88 3.24 -18.13
CA LEU A 322 5.39 3.81 -19.38
C LEU A 322 6.92 3.82 -19.45
N ILE A 323 7.62 4.14 -18.36
CA ILE A 323 9.09 4.11 -18.32
C ILE A 323 9.62 2.70 -18.54
N LYS A 324 9.04 1.69 -17.87
CA LYS A 324 9.45 0.28 -18.03
C LYS A 324 9.23 -0.22 -19.46
N ALA A 325 8.12 0.18 -20.10
CA ALA A 325 7.77 -0.22 -21.45
C ALA A 325 8.62 0.51 -22.52
N LEU A 326 8.70 1.83 -22.44
CA LEU A 326 9.30 2.68 -23.47
C LEU A 326 10.80 2.88 -23.29
N LYS A 327 11.32 2.69 -22.06
CA LYS A 327 12.74 2.82 -21.70
C LYS A 327 13.37 4.13 -22.21
N PRO A 328 12.84 5.29 -21.82
CA PRO A 328 13.31 6.57 -22.33
C PRO A 328 14.79 6.77 -22.08
N LYS A 329 15.49 7.30 -23.08
CA LYS A 329 16.86 7.77 -22.91
C LYS A 329 16.88 9.14 -22.25
N ILE A 330 17.90 9.41 -21.44
CA ILE A 330 18.15 10.77 -20.94
C ILE A 330 18.43 11.70 -22.12
N ASP A 331 17.87 12.91 -22.07
CA ASP A 331 17.88 13.93 -23.12
C ASP A 331 17.10 13.52 -24.39
N ASP A 332 16.01 12.77 -24.20
CA ASP A 332 15.14 12.26 -25.27
C ASP A 332 13.65 12.43 -24.95
N THR A 333 12.83 12.29 -26.00
CA THR A 333 11.37 12.27 -25.93
C THR A 333 10.84 10.97 -26.52
N VAL A 334 10.05 10.24 -25.74
CA VAL A 334 9.39 9.01 -26.18
C VAL A 334 7.88 9.14 -26.02
N MET A 335 7.15 8.47 -26.90
CA MET A 335 5.69 8.39 -26.86
C MET A 335 5.27 6.96 -27.17
N GLY A 336 4.26 6.48 -26.48
CA GLY A 336 3.70 5.17 -26.76
C GLY A 336 2.64 4.75 -25.76
N THR A 337 2.31 3.46 -25.80
CA THR A 337 1.26 2.84 -25.00
C THR A 337 1.81 1.63 -24.26
N THR A 338 1.24 1.34 -23.10
CA THR A 338 1.47 0.13 -22.32
C THR A 338 0.21 -0.25 -21.56
N GLU A 339 0.23 -1.42 -20.97
CA GLU A 339 -0.76 -1.85 -19.99
C GLU A 339 -0.10 -1.97 -18.61
N THR A 340 -0.89 -1.81 -17.56
CA THR A 340 -0.55 -2.17 -16.18
C THR A 340 -1.79 -2.79 -15.53
N SER A 341 -1.76 -3.11 -14.24
CA SER A 341 -2.92 -3.67 -13.56
C SER A 341 -3.06 -3.26 -12.11
N THR A 342 -4.28 -3.41 -11.59
CA THR A 342 -4.56 -3.28 -10.15
C THR A 342 -3.89 -4.36 -9.29
N VAL A 343 -3.21 -5.37 -9.87
CA VAL A 343 -2.33 -6.29 -9.10
C VAL A 343 -0.98 -5.65 -8.84
N GLU A 344 -0.44 -4.95 -9.83
CA GLU A 344 0.86 -4.28 -9.71
C GLU A 344 0.76 -3.07 -8.79
N TYR A 345 -0.35 -2.34 -8.85
CA TYR A 345 -0.57 -1.10 -8.10
C TYR A 345 -2.00 -1.03 -7.52
N PRO A 346 -2.38 -1.89 -6.57
CA PRO A 346 -3.77 -2.03 -6.10
C PRO A 346 -4.37 -0.75 -5.54
N GLU A 347 -3.72 -0.13 -4.55
CA GLU A 347 -4.22 1.08 -3.90
C GLU A 347 -4.16 2.29 -4.85
N MET A 348 -3.08 2.39 -5.63
CA MET A 348 -2.85 3.55 -6.49
C MET A 348 -3.78 3.58 -7.71
N LEU A 349 -4.18 2.42 -8.25
CA LEU A 349 -5.02 2.34 -9.44
C LEU A 349 -6.50 2.02 -9.12
N GLY A 350 -6.77 1.29 -8.04
CA GLY A 350 -8.14 0.95 -7.63
C GLY A 350 -9.01 2.17 -7.32
N GLN A 351 -8.43 3.22 -6.73
CA GLN A 351 -9.10 4.46 -6.36
C GLN A 351 -9.75 5.23 -7.53
N PHE A 352 -9.39 4.91 -8.78
CA PHE A 352 -9.96 5.57 -9.94
C PHE A 352 -11.34 5.02 -10.32
N TYR A 353 -11.66 3.80 -9.92
CA TYR A 353 -12.98 3.22 -10.12
C TYR A 353 -14.00 3.74 -9.12
N GLY A 354 -15.29 3.70 -9.50
CA GLY A 354 -16.40 4.02 -8.59
C GLY A 354 -16.67 2.92 -7.56
N CYS A 355 -16.35 1.67 -7.93
CA CYS A 355 -16.31 0.49 -7.06
C CYS A 355 -14.97 -0.20 -7.31
N GLU A 356 -14.22 -0.49 -6.24
CA GLU A 356 -12.98 -1.25 -6.37
C GLU A 356 -13.28 -2.63 -6.95
N PRO A 357 -12.45 -3.10 -7.88
CA PRO A 357 -12.68 -4.36 -8.55
C PRO A 357 -12.33 -5.54 -7.64
N SER A 358 -13.14 -6.60 -7.72
CA SER A 358 -12.89 -7.85 -7.00
C SER A 358 -11.82 -8.72 -7.65
N GLU A 359 -11.46 -8.42 -8.89
CA GLU A 359 -10.46 -9.13 -9.68
C GLU A 359 -9.43 -8.13 -10.24
N PRO A 360 -8.23 -8.60 -10.59
CA PRO A 360 -7.25 -7.81 -11.33
C PRO A 360 -7.85 -7.21 -12.60
N ILE A 361 -7.69 -5.91 -12.80
CA ILE A 361 -8.08 -5.25 -14.05
C ILE A 361 -6.87 -4.65 -14.73
N THR A 362 -6.77 -4.90 -16.03
CA THR A 362 -5.85 -4.23 -16.94
C THR A 362 -6.25 -2.76 -17.13
N ILE A 363 -5.26 -1.88 -17.05
CA ILE A 363 -5.41 -0.45 -17.28
C ILE A 363 -4.54 -0.09 -18.46
N ASP A 364 -5.17 0.54 -19.46
CA ASP A 364 -4.49 1.08 -20.62
C ASP A 364 -3.83 2.39 -20.23
N VAL A 365 -2.56 2.54 -20.62
CA VAL A 365 -1.78 3.75 -20.37
C VAL A 365 -1.16 4.21 -21.68
N GLU A 366 -1.41 5.46 -22.03
CA GLU A 366 -0.79 6.17 -23.14
C GLU A 366 -0.05 7.38 -22.60
N GLY A 367 1.10 7.71 -23.16
CA GLY A 367 1.72 8.97 -22.81
C GLY A 367 2.95 9.34 -23.59
N THR A 368 3.37 10.57 -23.35
CA THR A 368 4.64 11.15 -23.80
C THR A 368 5.50 11.48 -22.59
N ILE A 369 6.76 11.04 -22.63
CA ILE A 369 7.76 11.28 -21.59
C ILE A 369 8.93 12.03 -22.21
N VAL A 370 9.29 13.15 -21.60
CA VAL A 370 10.52 13.88 -21.90
C VAL A 370 11.44 13.79 -20.68
N VAL A 371 12.67 13.35 -20.89
CA VAL A 371 13.67 13.22 -19.83
C VAL A 371 14.82 14.18 -20.12
N LEU A 372 15.08 15.15 -19.25
CA LEU A 372 16.17 16.12 -19.41
C LEU A 372 17.16 16.00 -18.27
N LYS A 373 18.45 16.01 -18.58
CA LYS A 373 19.50 16.18 -17.59
C LYS A 373 19.59 17.66 -17.17
N THR A 374 19.70 17.91 -15.86
CA THR A 374 19.72 19.28 -15.30
C THR A 374 20.96 19.64 -14.53
#